data_AF-A0A3D3Z6E3-F1
#
_entry.id   AF-A0A3D3Z6E3-F1
#
_cell.length_a   1.000
_cell.length_b   1.000
_cell.length_c   1.000
_cell.angle_alpha   90.00
_cell.angle_beta   90.00
_cell.angle_gamma   90.00
#
_symmetry.space_group_name_H-M   'P 1'
#
loop_
_entity.id
_entity.type
_entity.pdbx_description
1 polymer ?
#
loop_
_entity_poly.entity_id
_entity_poly.type
_entity_poly.pdbx_seq_one_letter_code
_entity_poly.pdbx_strand_id
1 'polypeptide(L)'
;MDYQFEQKGRRPIVVIAALIGGTLVAVGFFYQAPWCFLAMPGIAGLMAALMLIQNSHSGLKLNARSLTLFKDSWQEEIPLSTIKGMRMTQFSSGQPSVWLDRTGAPPYRIPGYCFGSAQQLKQALAAHGIATN
;
A
#
# COMPACT_ATOMS: atom_id res chain seq x y z
N MET A 1 -1.61 22.15 5.89
CA MET A 1 -1.08 21.42 4.72
C MET A 1 -1.87 20.14 4.61
N ASP A 2 -2.45 19.87 3.45
CA ASP A 2 -3.12 18.60 3.19
C ASP A 2 -2.07 17.56 2.79
N TYR A 3 -2.03 16.43 3.49
CA TYR A 3 -1.10 15.34 3.19
C TYR A 3 -1.86 14.24 2.44
N GLN A 4 -1.40 13.92 1.24
CA GLN A 4 -1.98 12.85 0.44
C GLN A 4 -0.89 11.85 0.05
N PHE A 5 -1.12 10.60 0.42
CA PHE A 5 -0.37 9.47 -0.08
C PHE A 5 -1.30 8.56 -0.87
N GLU A 6 -0.87 8.17 -2.07
CA GLU A 6 -1.61 7.27 -2.94
C GLU A 6 -0.64 6.28 -3.59
N GLN A 7 -0.97 5.01 -3.44
CA GLN A 7 -0.28 3.88 -4.05
C GLN A 7 -1.19 3.28 -5.11
N LYS A 8 -0.71 3.31 -6.35
CA LYS A 8 -1.35 2.64 -7.49
C LYS A 8 -0.73 1.27 -7.72
N GLY A 9 -1.57 0.28 -8.01
CA GLY A 9 -1.18 -1.10 -8.32
C GLY A 9 -0.47 -1.22 -9.65
N ARG A 10 -0.75 -0.32 -10.60
CA ARG A 10 0.01 -0.17 -11.86
C ARG A 10 1.38 0.45 -11.60
N ARG A 11 2.28 -0.34 -11.03
CA ARG A 11 3.69 0.03 -10.85
C ARG A 11 4.49 -0.37 -12.10
N PRO A 12 5.43 0.47 -12.56
CA PRO A 12 6.29 0.14 -13.71
C PRO A 12 7.00 -1.22 -13.57
N ILE A 13 7.39 -1.58 -12.35
CA ILE A 13 8.04 -2.87 -12.08
C ILE A 13 7.15 -4.08 -12.36
N VAL A 14 5.82 -3.94 -12.19
CA VAL A 14 4.87 -5.02 -12.49
C VAL A 14 4.73 -5.21 -14.01
N VAL A 15 4.79 -4.11 -14.78
CA VAL A 15 4.84 -4.17 -16.26
C VAL A 15 6.11 -4.88 -16.73
N ILE A 16 7.26 -4.52 -16.16
CA ILE A 16 8.55 -5.16 -16.48
C ILE A 16 8.49 -6.66 -16.14
N ALA A 17 7.95 -7.02 -14.97
CA ALA A 17 7.81 -8.43 -14.58
C ALA A 17 6.89 -9.21 -15.52
N ALA A 18 5.77 -8.62 -15.95
CA ALA A 18 4.87 -9.23 -16.93
C ALA A 18 5.55 -9.45 -18.29
N LEU A 19 6.32 -8.46 -18.77
CA LEU A 19 7.08 -8.56 -20.02
C LEU A 19 8.19 -9.62 -19.95
N ILE A 20 8.93 -9.70 -18.84
CA ILE A 20 9.95 -10.72 -18.64
C ILE A 20 9.31 -12.12 -18.62
N GLY A 21 8.22 -12.29 -17.87
CA GLY A 21 7.49 -13.56 -17.80
C GLY A 21 6.98 -13.99 -19.17
N GLY A 22 6.36 -13.08 -19.93
CA GLY A 22 5.90 -13.34 -21.30
C GLY A 22 7.04 -13.70 -22.25
N THR A 23 8.16 -12.99 -22.18
CA THR A 23 9.35 -13.26 -23.01
C THR A 23 9.94 -14.63 -22.71
N LEU A 24 10.09 -15.00 -21.43
CA LEU A 24 10.61 -16.31 -21.03
C LEU A 24 9.72 -17.46 -21.52
N VAL A 25 8.40 -17.28 -21.44
CA VAL A 25 7.45 -18.26 -21.97
C VAL A 25 7.57 -18.38 -23.49
N ALA A 26 7.64 -17.25 -24.20
CA ALA A 26 7.79 -17.24 -25.66
C ALA A 26 9.10 -17.91 -26.12
N VAL A 27 10.22 -17.64 -25.44
CA VAL A 27 11.51 -18.30 -25.69
C VAL A 27 11.39 -19.80 -25.43
N GLY A 28 10.83 -20.22 -24.29
CA GLY A 28 10.68 -21.64 -23.99
C GLY A 28 9.79 -22.38 -25.01
N PHE A 29 8.74 -21.73 -25.52
CA PHE A 29 7.95 -22.29 -26.63
C PHE A 29 8.78 -22.43 -27.92
N PHE A 30 9.56 -21.42 -28.29
CA PHE A 30 10.39 -21.44 -29.50
C PHE A 30 11.43 -22.57 -29.48
N TYR A 31 12.00 -22.85 -28.30
CA TYR A 31 12.98 -23.92 -28.11
C TYR A 31 12.37 -25.27 -27.70
N GLN A 32 11.04 -25.43 -27.77
CA GLN A 32 10.32 -26.66 -27.37
C GLN A 32 10.67 -27.15 -25.96
N ALA A 33 10.86 -26.21 -25.02
CA ALA A 33 11.18 -26.52 -23.64
C ALA A 33 10.05 -27.35 -22.99
N PRO A 34 10.36 -28.28 -22.08
CA PRO A 34 9.34 -29.03 -21.35
C PRO A 34 8.39 -28.09 -20.60
N TRP A 35 7.10 -28.44 -20.60
CA TRP A 35 6.04 -27.59 -20.03
C TRP A 35 6.27 -27.19 -18.56
N CYS A 36 6.99 -28.01 -17.78
CA CYS A 36 7.33 -27.71 -16.40
C CYS A 36 8.25 -26.48 -16.25
N PHE A 37 9.10 -26.20 -17.25
CA PHE A 37 9.93 -24.99 -17.30
C PHE A 37 9.14 -23.73 -17.68
N LEU A 38 8.04 -23.90 -18.41
CA LEU A 38 7.14 -22.81 -18.82
C LEU A 38 6.15 -22.43 -17.71
N ALA A 39 5.81 -23.37 -16.83
CA ALA A 39 4.79 -23.19 -15.80
C ALA A 39 5.12 -22.06 -14.80
N MET A 40 6.35 -22.04 -14.25
CA MET A 40 6.76 -21.00 -13.30
C MET A 40 6.76 -19.58 -13.89
N PRO A 41 7.46 -19.29 -15.02
CA PRO A 41 7.43 -17.95 -15.61
C PRO A 41 6.03 -17.59 -16.14
N GLY A 42 5.26 -18.57 -16.62
CA GLY A 42 3.87 -18.36 -17.05
C GLY A 42 2.95 -17.94 -15.91
N ILE A 43 3.00 -18.63 -14.76
CA ILE A 43 2.20 -18.28 -13.58
C ILE A 43 2.63 -16.92 -13.03
N ALA A 44 3.94 -16.65 -12.93
CA ALA A 44 4.45 -15.36 -12.45
C ALA A 44 4.04 -14.20 -13.38
N GLY A 45 4.15 -14.38 -14.70
CA GLY A 45 3.72 -13.41 -15.70
C GLY A 45 2.20 -13.17 -15.66
N LEU A 46 1.41 -14.24 -15.50
CA LEU A 46 -0.05 -14.15 -15.36
C LEU A 46 -0.45 -13.38 -14.10
N MET A 47 0.18 -13.66 -12.95
CA MET A 47 -0.07 -12.93 -11.71
C MET A 47 0.29 -11.44 -11.84
N ALA A 48 1.42 -11.13 -12.48
CA ALA A 48 1.80 -9.74 -12.76
C ALA A 48 0.78 -9.04 -13.68
N ALA A 49 0.28 -9.73 -14.72
CA ALA A 49 -0.75 -9.21 -15.60
C ALA A 49 -2.08 -8.95 -14.86
N LEU A 50 -2.49 -9.87 -13.98
CA LEU A 50 -3.68 -9.70 -13.14
C LEU A 50 -3.55 -8.48 -12.21
N MET A 51 -2.37 -8.25 -11.62
CA MET A 51 -2.11 -7.05 -10.81
C MET A 51 -2.22 -5.75 -11.62
N LEU A 52 -1.79 -5.74 -12.89
CA LEU A 52 -1.94 -4.57 -13.78
C LEU A 52 -3.41 -4.29 -14.15
N ILE A 53 -4.19 -5.36 -14.35
CA ILE A 53 -5.61 -5.28 -14.71
C ILE A 53 -6.41 -4.75 -13.51
N GLN A 54 -6.21 -5.34 -12.32
CA GLN A 54 -6.93 -4.94 -11.11
C GLN A 54 -6.68 -3.48 -10.75
N ASN A 55 -5.48 -2.96 -11.04
CA ASN A 55 -5.12 -1.55 -10.83
C ASN A 55 -5.57 -1.06 -9.45
N SER A 56 -5.25 -1.82 -8.39
CA SER A 56 -5.72 -1.50 -7.05
C SER A 56 -5.18 -0.15 -6.59
N HIS A 57 -6.00 0.68 -5.94
CA HIS A 57 -5.61 1.99 -5.41
C HIS A 57 -5.72 1.95 -3.90
N SER A 58 -4.67 2.29 -3.20
CA SER A 58 -4.73 2.43 -1.74
C SER A 58 -4.02 3.69 -1.29
N GLY A 59 -4.41 4.23 -0.15
CA GLY A 59 -3.76 5.43 0.34
C GLY A 59 -4.43 6.04 1.54
N LEU A 60 -3.99 7.27 1.79
CA LEU A 60 -4.39 8.08 2.92
C LEU A 60 -4.44 9.54 2.48
N LYS A 61 -5.54 10.20 2.81
CA LYS A 61 -5.74 11.63 2.64
C LYS A 61 -5.97 12.24 4.01
N LEU A 62 -5.13 13.18 4.40
CA LEU A 62 -5.26 13.96 5.61
C LEU A 62 -5.61 15.39 5.22
N ASN A 63 -6.84 15.77 5.56
CA ASN A 63 -7.34 17.12 5.37
C ASN A 63 -7.51 17.80 6.74
N ALA A 64 -7.90 19.07 6.78
CA ALA A 64 -8.09 19.83 8.02
C ALA A 64 -9.14 19.27 9.02
N ARG A 65 -9.99 18.33 8.61
CA ARG A 65 -11.08 17.79 9.45
C ARG A 65 -11.01 16.29 9.69
N SER A 66 -10.46 15.53 8.76
CA SER A 66 -10.47 14.08 8.81
C SER A 66 -9.26 13.46 8.15
N LEU A 67 -8.97 12.25 8.60
CA LEU A 67 -8.03 11.30 8.02
C LEU A 67 -8.84 10.23 7.29
N THR A 68 -8.73 10.21 5.97
CA THR A 68 -9.41 9.23 5.12
C THR A 68 -8.43 8.17 4.66
N LEU A 69 -8.70 6.92 5.03
CA LEU A 69 -8.00 5.73 4.55
C LEU A 69 -8.83 5.13 3.42
N PHE A 70 -8.18 4.68 2.34
CA PHE A 70 -8.90 4.05 1.24
C PHE A 70 -8.11 2.89 0.61
N LYS A 71 -8.86 1.94 0.07
CA LYS A 71 -8.39 0.81 -0.73
C LYS A 71 -9.50 0.39 -1.69
N ASP A 72 -9.33 0.67 -2.97
CA ASP A 72 -10.31 0.38 -4.02
C ASP A 72 -11.67 0.99 -3.68
N SER A 73 -12.69 0.16 -3.43
CA SER A 73 -14.02 0.60 -3.00
C SER A 73 -14.16 0.78 -1.49
N TRP A 74 -13.19 0.32 -0.69
CA TRP A 74 -13.19 0.51 0.75
C TRP A 74 -12.66 1.89 1.10
N GLN A 75 -13.39 2.59 1.97
CA GLN A 75 -13.00 3.89 2.50
C GLN A 75 -13.40 3.96 3.98
N GLU A 76 -12.48 4.46 4.81
CA GLU A 76 -12.72 4.74 6.21
C GLU A 76 -12.32 6.19 6.52
N GLU A 77 -13.26 6.96 7.03
CA GLU A 77 -13.04 8.34 7.44
C GLU A 77 -12.97 8.45 8.97
N ILE A 78 -11.84 8.97 9.46
CA ILE A 78 -11.58 9.16 10.89
C ILE A 78 -11.52 10.66 11.16
N PRO A 79 -12.49 11.25 11.88
CA PRO A 79 -12.44 12.66 12.23
C PRO A 79 -11.22 12.97 13.11
N LEU A 80 -10.48 14.04 12.79
CA LEU A 80 -9.26 14.41 13.53
C LEU A 80 -9.55 14.75 14.99
N SER A 81 -10.73 15.29 15.28
CA SER A 81 -11.20 15.55 16.66
C SER A 81 -11.28 14.30 17.52
N THR A 82 -11.36 13.11 16.90
CA THR A 82 -11.37 11.83 17.63
C THR A 82 -9.97 11.29 17.87
N ILE A 83 -8.92 11.86 17.27
CA ILE A 83 -7.54 11.38 17.39
C ILE A 83 -6.84 12.14 18.51
N LYS A 84 -6.48 11.44 19.59
CA LYS A 84 -5.69 12.00 20.70
C LYS A 84 -4.21 12.00 20.40
N GLY A 85 -3.75 10.97 19.70
CA GLY A 85 -2.35 10.85 19.34
C GLY A 85 -2.06 9.71 18.39
N MET A 86 -0.80 9.65 17.96
CA MET A 86 -0.24 8.60 17.12
C MET A 86 0.93 7.94 17.85
N ARG A 87 0.98 6.61 17.76
CA ARG A 87 2.09 5.78 18.24
C ARG A 87 2.70 5.01 17.08
N MET A 88 4.03 4.98 17.03
CA MET A 88 4.77 4.13 16.11
C MET A 88 5.40 2.96 16.85
N THR A 89 5.15 1.75 16.36
CA THR A 89 5.75 0.52 16.90
C THR A 89 6.55 -0.16 15.81
N GLN A 90 7.86 -0.34 16.05
CA GLN A 90 8.74 -1.03 15.12
C GLN A 90 9.07 -2.41 15.70
N PHE A 91 8.46 -3.45 15.13
CA PHE A 91 8.65 -4.82 15.59
C PHE A 91 9.81 -5.53 14.87
N SER A 92 10.19 -5.05 13.68
CA SER A 92 11.31 -5.57 12.90
C SER A 92 11.92 -4.47 12.04
N SER A 93 12.96 -4.79 11.25
CA SER A 93 13.57 -3.87 10.27
C SER A 93 12.63 -3.45 9.13
N GLY A 94 11.40 -3.96 9.09
CA GLY A 94 10.38 -3.59 8.11
C GLY A 94 9.64 -2.29 8.42
N GLN A 95 8.56 -2.06 7.67
CA GLN A 95 7.71 -0.88 7.82
C GLN A 95 7.10 -0.83 9.25
N PRO A 96 7.24 0.30 9.98
CA PRO A 96 6.71 0.42 11.34
C PRO A 96 5.18 0.38 11.32
N SER A 97 4.59 -0.21 12.36
CA SER A 97 3.14 -0.22 12.56
C SER A 97 2.70 1.09 13.20
N VAL A 98 1.75 1.76 12.55
CA VAL A 98 1.17 3.03 13.01
C VAL A 98 -0.16 2.76 13.71
N TRP A 99 -0.30 3.30 14.91
CA TRP A 99 -1.50 3.23 15.73
C TRP A 99 -2.02 4.63 16.02
N LEU A 100 -3.35 4.80 15.93
CA LEU A 100 -4.06 6.02 16.30
C LEU A 100 -4.78 5.77 17.62
N ASP A 101 -4.46 6.59 18.62
CA ASP A 101 -5.17 6.61 19.88
C ASP A 101 -6.42 7.47 19.74
N ARG A 102 -7.59 6.86 19.90
CA ARG A 102 -8.88 7.50 19.66
C ARG A 102 -9.63 7.83 20.96
N THR A 103 -10.39 8.92 20.96
CA THR A 103 -11.26 9.29 22.08
C THR A 103 -12.47 8.36 22.12
N GLY A 104 -12.66 7.67 23.24
CA GLY A 104 -13.84 6.81 23.46
C GLY A 104 -13.86 5.53 22.62
N ALA A 105 -12.75 5.17 21.96
CA ALA A 105 -12.63 3.98 21.12
C ALA A 105 -11.27 3.31 21.35
N PRO A 106 -11.16 1.98 21.10
CA PRO A 106 -9.87 1.30 21.15
C PRO A 106 -8.88 1.89 20.12
N PRO A 107 -7.56 1.75 20.35
CA PRO A 107 -6.55 2.17 19.39
C PRO A 107 -6.77 1.53 18.03
N TYR A 108 -6.67 2.34 16.98
CA TYR A 108 -6.89 1.90 15.61
C TYR A 108 -5.55 1.73 14.89
N ARG A 109 -5.31 0.55 14.30
CA ARG A 109 -4.10 0.30 13.52
C ARG A 109 -4.30 0.75 12.08
N ILE A 110 -3.48 1.68 11.60
CA ILE A 110 -3.50 2.06 10.19
C ILE A 110 -2.92 0.92 9.35
N PRO A 111 -3.62 0.44 8.31
CA PRO A 111 -3.06 -0.56 7.40
C PRO A 111 -1.82 -0.04 6.68
N GLY A 112 -0.75 -0.86 6.60
CA GLY A 112 0.54 -0.48 6.02
C GLY A 112 0.48 -0.02 4.55
N TYR A 113 -0.50 -0.51 3.79
CA TYR A 113 -0.71 -0.12 2.39
C TYR A 113 -1.39 1.26 2.24
N CYS A 114 -1.89 1.85 3.33
CA CYS A 114 -2.51 3.17 3.30
C CYS A 114 -1.50 4.31 3.49
N PHE A 115 -0.27 4.05 3.94
CA PHE A 115 0.74 5.10 4.15
C PHE A 115 2.10 4.70 3.61
N GLY A 116 2.80 5.65 2.98
CA GLY A 116 4.14 5.41 2.43
C GLY A 116 5.22 5.47 3.49
N SER A 117 5.28 6.59 4.22
CA SER A 117 6.25 6.83 5.28
C SER A 117 5.55 7.19 6.57
N ALA A 118 5.74 6.38 7.61
CA ALA A 118 5.21 6.67 8.94
C ALA A 118 5.75 7.99 9.50
N GLN A 119 6.97 8.38 9.12
CA GLN A 119 7.58 9.63 9.56
C GLN A 119 6.96 10.86 8.89
N GLN A 120 6.63 10.78 7.59
CA GLN A 120 5.88 11.84 6.91
C GLN A 120 4.47 11.97 7.49
N LEU A 121 3.81 10.84 7.76
CA LEU A 121 2.50 10.84 8.42
C LEU A 121 2.57 11.45 9.83
N LYS A 122 3.61 11.12 10.61
CA LYS A 122 3.88 11.71 11.93
C LYS A 122 3.99 13.23 11.84
N GLN A 123 4.79 13.74 10.91
CA GLN A 123 4.96 15.18 10.70
C GLN A 123 3.65 15.85 10.28
N ALA A 124 2.89 15.21 9.39
CA ALA A 124 1.61 15.74 8.92
C ALA A 124 0.59 15.84 10.07
N LEU A 125 0.45 14.81 10.90
CA LEU A 125 -0.46 14.82 12.05
C LEU A 125 -0.02 15.82 13.13
N ALA A 126 1.29 15.94 13.38
CA ALA A 126 1.83 16.94 14.31
C ALA A 126 1.51 18.38 13.84
N ALA A 127 1.53 18.64 12.52
CA ALA A 127 1.14 19.93 11.96
C ALA A 127 -0.35 20.28 12.17
N HIS A 128 -1.20 19.27 12.45
CA HIS A 128 -2.62 19.45 12.82
C HIS A 128 -2.83 19.43 14.35
N GLY A 129 -1.75 19.52 15.15
CA GLY A 129 -1.82 19.60 16.61
C GLY A 129 -2.07 18.26 17.31
N ILE A 130 -1.95 17.14 16.60
CA ILE A 130 -2.12 15.80 17.17
C ILE A 130 -0.82 15.36 17.84
N ALA A 131 -0.88 14.86 19.06
CA ALA A 131 0.29 14.38 19.78
C ALA A 131 0.92 13.16 19.08
N THR A 132 2.23 13.16 18.89
CA THR A 132 2.91 12.04 18.21
C THR A 132 4.05 11.50 19.07
N ASN A 133 3.93 10.26 19.51
CA ASN A 133 4.96 9.54 20.27
C ASN A 133 5.67 8.53 19.36
#